data_AF-A0A3S4DUY8-F1
#
_entry.id   AF-A0A3S4DUY8-F1
#
_cell.length_a   1.000
_cell.length_b   1.000
_cell.length_c   1.000
_cell.angle_alpha   90.00
_cell.angle_beta   90.00
_cell.angle_gamma   90.00
#
_symmetry.space_group_name_H-M   'P 1'
#
loop_
_entity.id
_entity.type
_entity.pdbx_description
1 polymer ?
#
loop_
_entity_poly.entity_id
_entity_poly.type
_entity_poly.pdbx_seq_one_letter_code
_entity_poly.pdbx_strand_id
1 'polypeptide(L)'
;MRAWLLPLVEAGVDILHCSQRRFQVAEFPEIDGESGLNFAGWAKKLTGATTISVGSVGLNSDFGTAFRGEGGQTSPLDALIRRMEREEFDLIAVGRSLITDAAWPQKIGSGRLDALKGFDAKDIAELV
;
A
#
# COMPACT_ATOMS: atom_id res chain seq x y z
N MET A 1 6.67 6.40 -18.24
CA MET A 1 7.20 5.65 -17.07
C MET A 1 8.39 4.74 -17.42
N ARG A 2 8.31 3.86 -18.43
CA ARG A 2 9.39 2.92 -18.77
C ARG A 2 10.78 3.55 -18.94
N ALA A 3 10.89 4.66 -19.68
CA ALA A 3 12.16 5.35 -19.91
C ALA A 3 12.86 5.84 -18.63
N TRP A 4 12.12 6.00 -17.53
CA TRP A 4 12.66 6.40 -16.23
C TRP A 4 13.01 5.21 -15.34
N LEU A 5 12.20 4.16 -15.36
CA LEU A 5 12.35 3.01 -14.46
C LEU A 5 13.31 1.96 -15.00
N LEU A 6 13.29 1.70 -16.31
CA LEU A 6 14.08 0.63 -16.91
C LEU A 6 15.59 0.83 -16.70
N PRO A 7 16.16 2.05 -16.83
CA PRO A 7 17.59 2.24 -16.57
C PRO A 7 18.01 1.90 -15.14
N LEU A 8 17.13 2.07 -14.15
CA LEU A 8 17.41 1.70 -12.76
C LEU A 8 17.48 0.18 -12.61
N VAL A 9 16.56 -0.54 -13.26
CA VAL A 9 16.54 -2.02 -13.27
C VAL A 9 17.75 -2.56 -14.03
N GLU A 10 18.09 -2.00 -15.18
CA GLU A 10 19.27 -2.36 -15.97
C GLU A 10 20.59 -2.06 -15.24
N ALA A 11 20.60 -1.06 -14.35
CA ALA A 11 21.71 -0.77 -13.45
C ALA A 11 21.81 -1.75 -12.26
N GLY A 12 20.88 -2.70 -12.12
CA GLY A 12 20.91 -3.76 -11.11
C GLY A 12 20.06 -3.51 -9.87
N VAL A 13 19.06 -2.61 -9.93
CA VAL A 13 18.07 -2.50 -8.83
C VAL A 13 17.23 -3.78 -8.74
N ASP A 14 17.23 -4.42 -7.56
CA ASP A 14 16.49 -5.66 -7.32
C ASP A 14 14.97 -5.46 -7.22
N ILE A 15 14.53 -4.34 -6.65
CA ILE A 15 13.12 -4.10 -6.33
C ILE A 15 12.74 -2.62 -6.41
N LEU A 16 11.57 -2.33 -6.98
CA LEU A 16 11.03 -0.97 -7.06
C LEU A 16 9.96 -0.76 -5.99
N HIS A 17 10.25 0.10 -5.01
CA HIS A 17 9.24 0.52 -4.03
C HIS A 17 8.44 1.72 -4.56
N CYS A 18 7.24 1.45 -5.06
CA CYS A 18 6.39 2.41 -5.75
C CYS A 18 5.47 3.14 -4.77
N SER A 19 5.98 4.21 -4.17
CA SER A 19 5.24 5.00 -3.19
C SER A 19 3.96 5.62 -3.78
N GLN A 20 2.82 5.41 -3.14
CA GLN A 20 1.55 6.07 -3.43
C GLN A 20 0.77 6.33 -2.14
N ARG A 21 -0.16 7.29 -2.17
CA ARG A 21 -0.99 7.62 -0.99
C ARG A 21 -2.03 6.54 -0.71
N ARG A 22 -2.63 5.95 -1.75
CA ARG A 22 -3.66 4.92 -1.68
C ARG A 22 -3.35 3.87 -2.74
N PHE A 23 -3.12 2.62 -2.33
CA PHE A 23 -2.76 1.56 -3.28
C PHE A 23 -3.90 1.24 -4.27
N GLN A 24 -5.16 1.55 -3.93
CA GLN A 24 -6.31 1.26 -4.78
C GLN A 24 -6.44 2.20 -5.98
N VAL A 25 -5.79 3.36 -5.95
CA VAL A 25 -5.96 4.39 -6.98
C VAL A 25 -5.13 4.02 -8.20
N ALA A 26 -5.80 3.97 -9.36
CA ALA A 26 -5.14 3.80 -10.65
C ALA A 26 -4.20 4.98 -10.93
N GLU A 27 -3.01 4.70 -11.45
CA GLU A 27 -2.01 5.75 -11.75
C GLU A 27 -2.40 6.52 -13.02
N PHE A 28 -2.99 5.83 -14.00
CA PHE A 28 -3.39 6.38 -15.29
C PHE A 28 -4.80 5.90 -15.67
N PRO A 29 -5.86 6.32 -14.94
CA PRO A 29 -7.23 5.85 -15.16
C PRO A 29 -7.76 6.12 -16.58
N GLU A 30 -7.21 7.12 -17.29
CA GLU A 30 -7.51 7.41 -18.68
C GLU A 30 -6.99 6.33 -19.66
N ILE A 31 -6.08 5.45 -19.23
CA ILE A 31 -5.48 4.39 -20.04
C ILE A 31 -6.12 3.03 -19.74
N ASP A 32 -6.26 2.66 -18.47
CA ASP A 32 -6.72 1.33 -18.06
C ASP A 32 -7.87 1.34 -17.05
N GLY A 33 -8.55 2.49 -16.94
CA GLY A 33 -9.78 2.68 -16.18
C GLY A 33 -9.56 2.97 -14.70
N GLU A 34 -10.64 3.34 -14.00
CA GLU A 34 -10.64 3.66 -12.56
C GLU A 34 -10.19 2.50 -11.66
N SER A 35 -10.27 1.27 -12.16
CA SER A 35 -9.78 0.05 -11.49
C SER A 35 -8.47 -0.48 -12.11
N GLY A 36 -7.81 0.34 -12.92
CA GLY A 36 -6.55 0.06 -13.59
C GLY A 36 -5.38 -0.08 -12.65
N LEU A 37 -4.19 -0.32 -13.20
CA LEU A 37 -2.97 -0.54 -12.44
C LEU A 37 -2.58 0.72 -11.65
N ASN A 38 -2.14 0.48 -10.42
CA ASN A 38 -1.50 1.51 -9.62
C ASN A 38 -0.02 1.66 -10.05
N PHE A 39 0.76 2.52 -9.40
CA PHE A 39 2.15 2.78 -9.79
C PHE A 39 3.01 1.50 -9.77
N ALA A 40 2.84 0.65 -8.75
CA ALA A 40 3.56 -0.62 -8.65
C ALA A 40 3.19 -1.58 -9.79
N GLY A 41 1.90 -1.62 -10.16
CA GLY A 41 1.41 -2.41 -11.29
C GLY A 41 1.98 -1.96 -12.62
N TRP A 42 1.99 -0.64 -12.87
CA TRP A 42 2.61 -0.10 -14.07
C TRP A 42 4.11 -0.33 -14.11
N ALA A 43 4.81 -0.21 -12.97
CA ALA A 43 6.24 -0.45 -12.88
C ALA A 43 6.55 -1.89 -13.24
N LYS A 44 5.86 -2.86 -12.62
CA LYS A 44 5.99 -4.29 -12.90
C LYS A 44 5.71 -4.61 -14.36
N LYS A 45 4.58 -4.12 -14.90
CA LYS A 45 4.19 -4.35 -16.31
C LYS A 45 5.22 -3.83 -17.31
N LEU A 46 5.87 -2.71 -17.03
CA LEU A 46 6.77 -2.04 -17.98
C LEU A 46 8.23 -2.50 -17.88
N THR A 47 8.67 -2.94 -16.71
CA THR A 47 10.07 -3.33 -16.47
C THR A 47 10.26 -4.83 -16.25
N GLY A 48 9.22 -5.56 -15.84
CA GLY A 48 9.33 -6.95 -15.38
C GLY A 48 10.01 -7.11 -14.01
N ALA A 49 10.40 -6.01 -13.35
CA ALA A 49 11.03 -6.06 -12.04
C ALA A 49 10.03 -6.38 -10.93
N THR A 50 10.55 -6.90 -9.82
CA THR A 50 9.78 -7.04 -8.58
C THR A 50 9.36 -5.66 -8.07
N THR A 51 8.12 -5.53 -7.59
CA THR A 51 7.59 -4.25 -7.10
C THR A 51 6.94 -4.35 -5.72
N ILE A 52 7.10 -3.26 -4.95
CA ILE A 52 6.41 -3.04 -3.67
C ILE A 52 5.38 -1.93 -3.88
N SER A 53 4.11 -2.23 -3.60
CA SER A 53 3.04 -1.25 -3.52
C SER A 53 2.91 -0.70 -2.08
N VAL A 54 2.24 0.43 -1.89
CA VAL A 54 1.98 1.01 -0.57
C VAL A 54 0.78 1.96 -0.62
N GLY A 55 0.27 2.32 0.55
CA GLY A 55 -0.64 3.47 0.74
C GLY A 55 -1.99 3.06 1.29
N SER A 56 -2.31 3.51 2.51
CA SER A 56 -3.58 3.24 3.20
C SER A 56 -3.95 1.75 3.32
N VAL A 57 -2.95 0.89 3.56
CA VAL A 57 -3.17 -0.56 3.76
C VAL A 57 -3.87 -0.81 5.10
N GLY A 58 -5.06 -1.41 5.05
CA GLY A 58 -5.87 -1.71 6.24
C GLY A 58 -6.45 -0.47 6.92
N LEU A 59 -6.40 0.71 6.28
CA LEU A 59 -6.92 1.97 6.83
C LEU A 59 -7.83 2.67 5.82
N ASN A 60 -8.98 3.15 6.29
CA ASN A 60 -9.83 4.07 5.56
C ASN A 60 -9.61 5.46 6.16
N SER A 61 -8.63 6.19 5.62
CA SER A 61 -8.36 7.56 6.05
C SER A 61 -8.22 8.47 4.85
N ASP A 62 -8.98 9.57 4.85
CA ASP A 62 -8.50 10.77 4.20
C ASP A 62 -7.41 11.38 5.07
N PHE A 63 -6.19 11.44 4.56
CA PHE A 63 -5.03 11.94 5.30
C PHE A 63 -5.28 13.34 5.92
N GLY A 64 -6.17 14.14 5.31
CA GLY A 64 -6.55 15.45 5.81
C GLY A 64 -7.46 15.44 7.05
N THR A 65 -8.18 14.36 7.34
CA THR A 65 -9.01 14.21 8.56
C THR A 65 -8.28 13.44 9.65
N ALA A 66 -7.44 12.47 9.27
CA ALA A 66 -6.63 11.69 10.22
C ALA A 66 -5.70 12.56 11.09
N PHE A 67 -5.10 13.61 10.52
CA PHE A 67 -4.26 14.57 11.25
C PHE A 67 -5.04 15.69 11.95
N ARG A 68 -6.38 15.72 11.81
CA ARG A 68 -7.28 16.62 12.55
C ARG A 68 -7.93 15.95 13.78
N GLY A 69 -7.42 14.78 14.18
CA GLY A 69 -7.84 14.09 15.41
C GLY A 69 -8.89 13.01 15.23
N GLU A 70 -9.29 12.68 13.99
CA GLU A 70 -10.29 11.62 13.72
C GLU A 70 -9.68 10.23 13.48
N GLY A 71 -8.34 10.11 13.50
CA GLY A 71 -7.65 8.84 13.27
C GLY A 71 -7.93 8.25 11.88
N GLY A 72 -7.38 7.07 11.61
CA GLY A 72 -7.76 6.25 10.46
C GLY A 72 -8.53 5.03 10.94
N GLN A 73 -9.76 4.83 10.49
CA GLN A 73 -10.51 3.61 10.81
C GLN A 73 -9.91 2.41 10.08
N THR A 74 -10.09 1.20 10.61
CA THR A 74 -9.69 -0.01 9.90
C THR A 74 -10.49 -0.15 8.60
N SER A 75 -9.88 -0.79 7.61
CA SER A 75 -10.50 -1.03 6.30
C SER A 75 -10.32 -2.49 5.89
N PRO A 76 -11.31 -3.10 5.21
CA PRO A 76 -11.17 -4.44 4.66
C PRO A 76 -9.98 -4.55 3.69
N LEU A 77 -9.38 -5.74 3.63
CA LEU A 77 -8.23 -6.04 2.77
C LEU A 77 -8.62 -6.71 1.45
N ASP A 78 -9.91 -6.93 1.17
CA ASP A 78 -10.36 -7.67 -0.01
C ASP A 78 -9.84 -7.09 -1.33
N ALA A 79 -9.77 -5.76 -1.43
CA ALA A 79 -9.23 -5.08 -2.61
C ALA A 79 -7.71 -5.28 -2.77
N LEU A 80 -6.98 -5.36 -1.65
CA LEU A 80 -5.55 -5.67 -1.66
C LEU A 80 -5.33 -7.11 -2.11
N ILE A 81 -6.05 -8.04 -1.50
CA ILE A 81 -5.96 -9.48 -1.79
C ILE A 81 -6.22 -9.73 -3.28
N ARG A 82 -7.32 -9.22 -3.83
CA ARG A 82 -7.64 -9.37 -5.27
C ARG A 82 -6.56 -8.83 -6.20
N ARG A 83 -5.89 -7.74 -5.83
CA ARG A 83 -4.80 -7.14 -6.64
C ARG A 83 -3.53 -7.98 -6.58
N MET A 84 -3.21 -8.52 -5.40
CA MET A 84 -2.07 -9.43 -5.24
C MET A 84 -2.30 -10.78 -5.94
N GLU A 85 -3.53 -11.33 -5.89
CA GLU A 85 -3.92 -12.54 -6.64
C GLU A 85 -3.84 -12.35 -8.16
N ARG A 86 -4.00 -11.12 -8.65
CA ARG A 86 -3.78 -10.73 -10.05
C ARG A 86 -2.32 -10.40 -10.37
N GLU A 87 -1.41 -10.68 -9.43
CA GLU A 87 0.04 -10.47 -9.54
C GLU A 87 0.45 -9.03 -9.90
N GLU A 88 -0.40 -8.04 -9.58
CA GLU A 88 -0.16 -6.65 -9.95
C GLU A 88 1.11 -6.09 -9.28
N PHE A 89 1.46 -6.56 -8.09
CA PHE A 89 2.70 -6.25 -7.39
C PHE A 89 3.06 -7.41 -6.46
N ASP A 90 4.33 -7.53 -6.11
CA ASP A 90 4.86 -8.70 -5.42
C ASP A 90 4.77 -8.55 -3.89
N LEU A 91 4.95 -7.32 -3.40
CA LEU A 91 4.93 -7.00 -1.98
C LEU A 91 4.05 -5.78 -1.70
N ILE A 92 3.59 -5.67 -0.45
CA ILE A 92 2.86 -4.51 0.06
C ILE A 92 3.55 -3.98 1.32
N ALA A 93 3.93 -2.71 1.30
CA ALA A 93 4.44 -2.04 2.49
C ALA A 93 3.28 -1.54 3.36
N VAL A 94 3.41 -1.73 4.67
CA VAL A 94 2.45 -1.27 5.68
C VAL A 94 3.13 -0.21 6.55
N GLY A 95 2.45 0.93 6.75
CA GLY A 95 2.98 2.07 7.48
C GLY A 95 2.19 2.33 8.76
N ARG A 96 1.33 3.35 8.74
CA ARG A 96 0.52 3.82 9.88
C ARG A 96 -0.17 2.72 10.70
N SER A 97 -0.66 1.65 10.06
CA SER A 97 -1.28 0.52 10.75
C SER A 97 -0.32 -0.20 11.70
N LEU A 98 0.97 -0.29 11.35
CA LEU A 98 2.00 -0.89 12.22
C LEU A 98 2.40 0.01 13.39
N ILE A 99 2.25 1.33 13.26
CA ILE A 99 2.56 2.28 14.34
C ILE A 99 1.60 2.07 15.51
N THR A 100 0.30 2.00 15.22
CA THR A 100 -0.73 1.80 16.26
C THR A 100 -0.89 0.33 16.68
N ASP A 101 -0.55 -0.61 15.78
CA ASP A 101 -0.75 -2.04 15.99
C ASP A 101 0.48 -2.83 15.57
N ALA A 102 1.50 -2.89 16.44
CA ALA A 102 2.71 -3.68 16.18
C ALA A 102 2.41 -5.19 15.93
N ALA A 103 1.29 -5.70 16.46
CA ALA A 103 0.85 -7.08 16.26
C ALA A 103 -0.01 -7.28 15.01
N TRP A 104 -0.14 -6.26 14.15
CA TRP A 104 -0.98 -6.29 12.95
C TRP A 104 -0.66 -7.48 12.04
N PRO A 105 0.61 -7.80 11.69
CA PRO A 105 0.89 -8.94 10.81
C PRO A 105 0.42 -10.27 11.41
N GLN A 106 0.60 -10.48 12.71
CA GLN A 106 0.17 -11.69 13.41
C GLN A 106 -1.35 -11.79 13.45
N LYS A 107 -2.07 -10.67 13.64
CA LYS A 107 -3.53 -10.64 13.63
C LYS A 107 -4.10 -10.94 12.25
N ILE A 108 -3.53 -10.35 11.19
CA ILE A 108 -3.89 -10.66 9.80
C ILE A 108 -3.65 -12.14 9.51
N GLY A 109 -2.46 -12.65 9.82
CA GLY A 109 -2.10 -14.06 9.58
C GLY A 109 -2.98 -15.05 10.34
N SER A 110 -3.55 -14.66 11.49
CA SER A 110 -4.47 -15.48 12.28
C SER A 110 -5.95 -15.20 12.01
N GLY A 111 -6.30 -14.37 11.03
CA GLY A 111 -7.69 -14.01 10.71
C GLY A 111 -8.42 -13.17 11.77
N ARG A 112 -7.70 -12.56 12.74
CA ARG A 112 -8.28 -11.73 13.81
C ARG A 112 -8.48 -10.28 13.34
N LEU A 113 -9.33 -10.11 12.32
CA LEU A 113 -9.57 -8.82 11.67
C LEU A 113 -10.37 -7.84 12.54
N ASP A 114 -11.20 -8.38 13.44
CA ASP A 114 -11.97 -7.65 14.44
C ASP A 114 -11.10 -7.03 15.55
N ALA A 115 -9.89 -7.55 15.75
CA ALA A 115 -8.93 -7.07 16.75
C ALA A 115 -7.93 -6.03 16.20
N LEU A 116 -8.06 -5.64 14.93
CA LEU A 116 -7.20 -4.62 14.32
C LEU A 116 -7.52 -3.24 14.89
N LYS A 117 -6.48 -2.45 15.15
CA LYS A 117 -6.65 -1.06 15.55
C LYS A 117 -6.57 -0.12 14.36
N GLY A 118 -7.39 0.92 14.39
CA GLY A 118 -7.21 2.08 13.52
C GLY A 118 -5.93 2.83 13.86
N PHE A 119 -5.57 3.82 13.05
CA PHE A 119 -4.43 4.70 13.31
C PHE A 119 -4.84 5.89 14.20
N ASP A 120 -4.11 6.18 15.27
CA ASP A 120 -4.21 7.44 16.02
C ASP A 120 -2.92 8.27 15.80
N ALA A 121 -3.07 9.55 15.47
CA ALA A 121 -1.92 10.44 15.27
C ALA A 121 -1.08 10.62 16.53
N LYS A 122 -1.68 10.44 17.72
CA LYS A 122 -0.97 10.48 19.01
C LYS A 122 0.06 9.38 19.13
N ASP A 123 -0.16 8.23 18.49
CA ASP A 123 0.76 7.09 18.57
C ASP A 123 2.12 7.38 17.93
N ILE A 124 2.22 8.40 17.05
CA ILE A 124 3.52 8.82 16.50
C ILE A 124 4.43 9.44 17.58
N ALA A 125 3.85 9.94 18.68
CA ALA A 125 4.61 10.58 19.75
C ALA A 125 5.28 9.58 20.71
N GLU A 126 4.97 8.29 20.59
CA GLU A 126 5.46 7.23 21.48
C GLU A 126 6.11 6.09 20.69
N LEU A 127 7.18 5.51 21.23
CA LEU A 127 7.80 4.29 20.67
C LEU A 127 7.56 3.16 21.67
N VAL A 128 6.70 2.22 21.29
CA VAL A 128 6.24 1.09 22.11
C VAL A 128 6.78 -0.25 21.62
#